data_AF-A0A7S2N7Z7-F1
#
_entry.id   AF-A0A7S2N7Z7-F1
#
_cell.length_a   1.000
_cell.length_b   1.000
_cell.length_c   1.000
_cell.angle_alpha   90.00
_cell.angle_beta   90.00
_cell.angle_gamma   90.00
#
_symmetry.space_group_name_H-M   'P 1'
#
loop_
_entity.id
_entity.type
_entity.pdbx_description
1 polymer ?
#
loop_
_entity_poly.entity_id
_entity_poly.type
_entity_poly.pdbx_seq_one_letter_code
_entity_poly.pdbx_strand_id
1 'polypeptide(L)'
;MDACAHDGGDCALSAAQPNPPSSSCAPGCVSSWRGDRECDEECDNEACGFDGGDCTGICSPGCADAWLKDGVCDDECNTGSCKWDGGDCVRNGRAVARQRCAWGCPSTWLGDGQCDLGCNVTACGFDKGDCVAAWKHDGRSSKHERAQAGGAAEGEAG
;
A
#
# COMPACT_ATOMS: atom_id res chain seq x y z
N MET A 1 -10.68 -63.13 -7.91
CA MET A 1 -9.37 -62.72 -8.47
C MET A 1 -9.50 -61.22 -8.60
N ASP A 2 -9.31 -60.58 -7.46
CA ASP A 2 -9.63 -59.18 -7.21
C ASP A 2 -8.30 -58.47 -7.13
N ALA A 3 -8.01 -57.66 -8.14
CA ALA A 3 -6.85 -56.79 -8.16
C ALA A 3 -7.28 -55.42 -8.67
N CYS A 4 -7.79 -54.60 -7.77
CA CYS A 4 -7.73 -53.14 -7.85
C CYS A 4 -7.36 -52.63 -6.46
N ALA A 5 -6.12 -52.92 -6.07
CA ALA A 5 -5.54 -52.53 -4.80
C ALA A 5 -4.34 -51.61 -5.05
N HIS A 6 -4.46 -50.36 -4.56
CA HIS A 6 -3.37 -49.55 -4.00
C HIS A 6 -2.44 -48.72 -4.91
N ASP A 7 -2.68 -48.58 -6.20
CA ASP A 7 -2.00 -47.56 -7.00
C ASP A 7 -2.90 -46.93 -8.06
N GLY A 8 -2.92 -45.59 -8.08
CA GLY A 8 -3.29 -44.75 -9.22
C GLY A 8 -4.58 -45.12 -9.99
N GLY A 9 -5.72 -45.16 -9.31
CA GLY A 9 -7.00 -45.52 -9.89
C GLY A 9 -7.42 -44.67 -11.10
N ASP A 10 -7.17 -45.20 -12.30
CA ASP A 10 -7.77 -44.81 -13.58
C ASP A 10 -8.68 -45.94 -14.07
N CYS A 11 -9.94 -45.95 -13.61
CA CYS A 11 -10.94 -46.91 -14.06
C CYS A 11 -12.33 -46.26 -14.23
N ALA A 12 -12.64 -45.69 -15.41
CA ALA A 12 -13.88 -45.92 -16.17
C ALA A 12 -14.11 -44.86 -17.27
N LEU A 13 -14.16 -45.33 -18.51
CA LEU A 13 -14.70 -44.66 -19.69
C LEU A 13 -16.22 -44.54 -19.57
N SER A 14 -16.76 -43.31 -19.55
CA SER A 14 -18.04 -42.89 -20.17
C SER A 14 -18.68 -41.69 -19.46
N ALA A 15 -19.07 -40.69 -20.24
CA ALA A 15 -19.84 -39.47 -19.90
C ALA A 15 -19.06 -38.27 -19.32
N ALA A 16 -18.78 -37.31 -20.21
CA ALA A 16 -18.57 -35.88 -20.00
C ALA A 16 -18.58 -35.37 -18.54
N GLN A 17 -17.40 -35.07 -18.01
CA GLN A 17 -17.21 -34.15 -16.88
C GLN A 17 -16.01 -33.24 -17.20
N PRO A 18 -16.18 -31.92 -17.38
CA PRO A 18 -15.10 -30.97 -17.52
C PRO A 18 -14.53 -30.65 -16.13
N ASN A 19 -13.84 -31.60 -15.49
CA ASN A 19 -13.18 -31.34 -14.21
C ASN A 19 -11.71 -31.80 -14.30
N PRO A 20 -10.77 -30.96 -13.83
CA PRO A 20 -9.37 -31.03 -14.24
C PRO A 20 -8.62 -32.09 -13.41
N PRO A 21 -7.36 -32.42 -13.76
CA PRO A 21 -6.55 -33.35 -12.99
C PRO A 21 -6.53 -32.97 -11.51
N SER A 22 -6.38 -33.97 -10.65
CA SER A 22 -6.50 -33.96 -9.17
C SER A 22 -5.60 -32.99 -8.40
N SER A 23 -4.96 -32.03 -9.07
CA SER A 23 -4.18 -30.93 -8.54
C SER A 23 -4.87 -29.55 -8.68
N SER A 24 -6.04 -29.47 -9.30
CA SER A 24 -6.79 -28.22 -9.50
C SER A 24 -7.87 -28.03 -8.43
N CYS A 25 -8.00 -26.79 -7.93
CA CYS A 25 -8.97 -26.40 -6.91
C CYS A 25 -10.29 -25.87 -7.50
N ALA A 26 -10.29 -25.50 -8.78
CA ALA A 26 -11.47 -25.08 -9.54
C ALA A 26 -11.31 -25.49 -11.02
N PRO A 27 -12.42 -25.68 -11.76
CA PRO A 27 -12.37 -25.91 -13.20
C PRO A 27 -11.65 -24.76 -13.92
N GLY A 28 -10.65 -25.09 -14.75
CA GLY A 28 -9.85 -24.07 -15.45
C GLY A 28 -8.68 -23.51 -14.65
N CYS A 29 -8.66 -23.69 -13.32
CA CYS A 29 -7.52 -23.30 -12.49
C CYS A 29 -6.45 -24.38 -12.44
N VAL A 30 -5.38 -24.22 -13.22
CA VAL A 30 -4.22 -25.11 -13.13
C VAL A 30 -3.36 -24.78 -11.92
N SER A 31 -2.82 -25.79 -11.26
CA SER A 31 -2.04 -25.62 -10.03
C SER A 31 -0.79 -24.75 -10.16
N SER A 32 -0.30 -24.52 -11.38
CA SER A 32 0.88 -23.69 -11.66
C SER A 32 0.61 -22.19 -11.68
N TRP A 33 -0.65 -21.78 -11.77
CA TRP A 33 -1.10 -20.38 -11.84
C TRP A 33 -1.27 -19.79 -10.43
N ARG A 34 -1.76 -20.61 -9.49
CA ARG A 34 -1.82 -20.23 -8.08
C ARG A 34 -0.49 -19.83 -7.47
N GLY A 35 -0.40 -18.59 -6.98
CA GLY A 35 0.79 -18.07 -6.30
C GLY A 35 1.91 -17.69 -7.28
N ASP A 36 1.60 -17.48 -8.55
CA ASP A 36 2.55 -17.08 -9.59
C ASP A 36 2.75 -15.54 -9.69
N ARG A 37 1.98 -14.78 -8.92
CA ARG A 37 1.94 -13.30 -8.81
C ARG A 37 1.20 -12.58 -9.94
N GLU A 38 0.43 -13.29 -10.74
CA GLU A 38 -0.61 -12.74 -11.59
C GLU A 38 -1.97 -13.12 -11.00
N CYS A 39 -2.98 -12.27 -11.15
CA CYS A 39 -4.33 -12.67 -10.74
C CYS A 39 -5.03 -13.38 -11.92
N ASP A 40 -5.08 -14.71 -11.87
CA ASP A 40 -5.81 -15.55 -12.81
C ASP A 40 -7.29 -15.68 -12.38
N GLU A 41 -8.20 -15.12 -13.17
CA GLU A 41 -9.64 -15.09 -12.88
C GLU A 41 -10.24 -16.50 -12.70
N GLU A 42 -9.71 -17.49 -13.41
CA GLU A 42 -10.07 -18.89 -13.31
C GLU A 42 -9.74 -19.50 -11.94
N CYS A 43 -8.78 -18.91 -11.23
CA CYS A 43 -8.33 -19.29 -9.90
C CYS A 43 -8.83 -18.35 -8.79
N ASP A 44 -9.54 -17.27 -9.12
CA ASP A 44 -10.08 -16.30 -8.15
C ASP A 44 -11.36 -16.79 -7.45
N ASN A 45 -11.19 -17.79 -6.58
CA ASN A 45 -12.28 -18.30 -5.76
C ASN A 45 -11.75 -18.85 -4.43
N GLU A 46 -12.64 -18.97 -3.44
CA GLU A 46 -12.29 -19.41 -2.09
C GLU A 46 -11.64 -20.80 -2.06
N ALA A 47 -12.07 -21.75 -2.91
CA ALA A 47 -11.49 -23.09 -2.97
C ALA A 47 -10.04 -23.08 -3.47
N CYS A 48 -9.69 -22.09 -4.29
CA CYS A 48 -8.34 -21.85 -4.77
C CYS A 48 -7.53 -20.88 -3.91
N GLY A 49 -8.10 -20.41 -2.80
CA GLY A 49 -7.44 -19.42 -1.94
C GLY A 49 -7.25 -18.09 -2.65
N PHE A 50 -8.16 -17.71 -3.55
CA PHE A 50 -8.08 -16.49 -4.37
C PHE A 50 -6.76 -16.45 -5.15
N ASP A 51 -6.59 -17.47 -6.00
CA ASP A 51 -5.40 -17.70 -6.79
C ASP A 51 -4.10 -17.82 -5.99
N GLY A 52 -4.13 -18.61 -4.91
CA GLY A 52 -2.98 -18.70 -4.00
C GLY A 52 -2.64 -17.39 -3.28
N GLY A 53 -3.53 -16.39 -3.34
CA GLY A 53 -3.38 -15.06 -2.77
C GLY A 53 -3.18 -13.96 -3.82
N ASP A 54 -2.89 -14.28 -5.07
CA ASP A 54 -2.51 -13.27 -6.08
C ASP A 54 -3.67 -12.35 -6.48
N CYS A 55 -4.92 -12.81 -6.35
CA CYS A 55 -6.11 -11.97 -6.54
C CYS A 55 -6.52 -11.18 -5.29
N THR A 56 -5.77 -11.27 -4.19
CA THR A 56 -6.12 -10.59 -2.93
C THR A 56 -5.45 -9.23 -2.71
N GLY A 57 -4.44 -8.86 -3.52
CA GLY A 57 -3.69 -7.61 -3.33
C GLY A 57 -3.38 -6.76 -4.55
N ILE A 58 -3.95 -7.02 -5.74
CA ILE A 58 -4.06 -6.01 -6.81
C ILE A 58 -5.22 -5.04 -6.50
N CYS A 59 -5.19 -4.41 -5.33
CA CYS A 59 -6.23 -3.50 -4.87
C CYS A 59 -6.00 -2.05 -5.33
N SER A 60 -4.78 -1.70 -5.76
CA SER A 60 -4.39 -0.40 -6.31
C SER A 60 -3.16 -0.53 -7.20
N PRO A 61 -3.05 0.24 -8.31
CA PRO A 61 -1.85 0.25 -9.14
C PRO A 61 -0.60 0.59 -8.32
N GLY A 62 0.43 -0.25 -8.42
CA GLY A 62 1.70 -0.06 -7.70
C GLY A 62 1.67 -0.50 -6.23
N CYS A 63 0.56 -1.02 -5.73
CA CYS A 63 0.51 -1.74 -4.46
C CYS A 63 0.78 -3.22 -4.73
N ALA A 64 1.87 -3.75 -4.19
CA ALA A 64 2.18 -5.18 -4.27
C ALA A 64 1.60 -5.92 -3.06
N ASP A 65 1.15 -7.17 -3.25
CA ASP A 65 0.64 -8.03 -2.17
C ASP A 65 1.58 -8.13 -0.97
N ALA A 66 2.90 -8.15 -1.24
CA ALA A 66 3.92 -8.26 -0.20
C ALA A 66 3.98 -7.04 0.76
N TRP A 67 3.39 -5.92 0.38
CA TRP A 67 3.33 -4.69 1.17
C TRP A 67 2.03 -4.60 1.98
N LEU A 68 0.98 -5.29 1.55
CA LEU A 68 -0.27 -5.32 2.30
C LEU A 68 -0.10 -6.02 3.65
N LYS A 69 -0.35 -5.26 4.73
CA LYS A 69 -0.33 -5.77 6.10
C LYS A 69 1.07 -6.28 6.54
N ASP A 70 2.13 -5.68 6.02
CA ASP A 70 3.52 -6.05 6.33
C ASP A 70 4.06 -5.41 7.64
N GLY A 71 3.28 -4.52 8.26
CA GLY A 71 3.59 -3.76 9.47
C GLY A 71 4.11 -2.34 9.20
N VAL A 72 4.28 -1.95 7.95
CA VAL A 72 4.66 -0.62 7.47
C VAL A 72 3.43 0.00 6.80
N CYS A 73 3.28 1.32 6.89
CA CYS A 73 2.24 2.01 6.13
C CYS A 73 2.81 2.43 4.77
N ASP A 74 2.53 1.66 3.74
CA ASP A 74 2.90 1.89 2.35
C ASP A 74 1.87 2.78 1.65
N ASP A 75 2.34 3.95 1.20
CA ASP A 75 1.46 4.95 0.60
C ASP A 75 0.77 4.40 -0.64
N GLU A 76 1.46 3.63 -1.47
CA GLU A 76 0.96 2.95 -2.67
C GLU A 76 -0.25 2.06 -2.37
N CYS A 77 -0.25 1.42 -1.19
CA CYS A 77 -1.32 0.57 -0.67
C CYS A 77 -2.32 1.32 0.24
N ASN A 78 -2.06 2.58 0.59
CA ASN A 78 -2.93 3.41 1.43
C ASN A 78 -4.14 3.97 0.66
N THR A 79 -5.01 3.07 0.19
CA THR A 79 -6.28 3.41 -0.47
C THR A 79 -7.43 2.64 0.17
N GLY A 80 -8.66 3.13 0.01
CA GLY A 80 -9.84 2.43 0.52
C GLY A 80 -10.02 1.02 -0.09
N SER A 81 -9.69 0.85 -1.37
CA SER A 81 -9.73 -0.44 -2.07
C SER A 81 -8.76 -1.45 -1.46
N CYS A 82 -7.60 -0.97 -1.00
CA CYS A 82 -6.59 -1.74 -0.29
C CYS A 82 -6.80 -1.79 1.23
N LYS A 83 -7.96 -1.35 1.73
CA LYS A 83 -8.29 -1.28 3.16
C LYS A 83 -7.22 -0.53 3.98
N TRP A 84 -6.67 0.54 3.40
CA TRP A 84 -5.58 1.34 3.97
C TRP A 84 -4.39 0.45 4.34
N ASP A 85 -3.84 -0.18 3.31
CA ASP A 85 -2.68 -1.06 3.39
C ASP A 85 -2.88 -2.27 4.31
N GLY A 86 -4.00 -2.98 4.11
CA GLY A 86 -4.37 -4.11 4.97
C GLY A 86 -4.63 -3.73 6.44
N GLY A 87 -4.68 -2.42 6.74
CA GLY A 87 -4.83 -1.86 8.08
C GLY A 87 -3.58 -1.19 8.64
N ASP A 88 -2.41 -1.29 8.00
CA ASP A 88 -1.17 -0.71 8.53
C ASP A 88 -1.13 0.81 8.45
N CYS A 89 -1.88 1.36 7.50
CA CYS A 89 -2.17 2.79 7.42
C CYS A 89 -3.40 3.20 8.27
N VAL A 90 -3.77 2.43 9.30
CA VAL A 90 -4.84 2.80 10.24
C VAL A 90 -4.27 3.04 11.63
N ARG A 91 -4.48 4.23 12.18
CA ARG A 91 -4.11 4.61 13.56
C ARG A 91 -5.31 5.14 14.31
N ASN A 92 -5.54 4.66 15.53
CA ASN A 92 -6.69 5.03 16.36
C ASN A 92 -8.04 4.86 15.62
N GLY A 93 -8.17 3.81 14.81
CA GLY A 93 -9.39 3.50 14.07
C GLY A 93 -9.67 4.43 12.88
N ARG A 94 -8.69 5.22 12.43
CA ARG A 94 -8.81 6.07 11.25
C ARG A 94 -7.63 5.85 10.31
N ALA A 95 -7.92 5.89 9.01
CA ALA A 95 -6.90 5.97 7.98
C ALA A 95 -5.97 7.16 8.23
N VAL A 96 -4.67 6.91 8.23
CA VAL A 96 -3.67 7.97 8.21
C VAL A 96 -3.61 8.54 6.80
N ALA A 97 -3.45 9.86 6.69
CA ALA A 97 -3.15 10.47 5.42
C ALA A 97 -1.85 9.87 4.87
N ARG A 98 -1.76 9.73 3.54
CA ARG A 98 -0.51 9.36 2.87
C ARG A 98 0.64 10.23 3.39
N GLN A 99 1.81 9.62 3.60
CA GLN A 99 3.03 10.34 3.94
C GLN A 99 3.40 11.33 2.83
N ARG A 100 2.91 11.10 1.61
CA ARG A 100 3.13 11.95 0.43
C ARG A 100 1.80 12.37 -0.19
N CYS A 101 1.62 13.68 -0.33
CA CYS A 101 0.46 14.26 -1.02
C CYS A 101 0.65 14.32 -2.55
N ALA A 102 1.89 14.24 -3.02
CA ALA A 102 2.25 14.17 -4.44
C ALA A 102 3.53 13.34 -4.61
N TRP A 103 3.71 12.80 -5.82
CA TRP A 103 4.92 12.05 -6.16
C TRP A 103 6.14 12.95 -6.07
N GLY A 104 7.21 12.48 -5.42
CA GLY A 104 8.39 13.31 -5.18
C GLY A 104 8.22 14.40 -4.13
N CYS A 105 7.08 14.47 -3.42
CA CYS A 105 6.86 15.40 -2.32
C CYS A 105 6.82 14.65 -0.97
N PRO A 106 7.96 14.47 -0.28
CA PRO A 106 7.96 13.93 1.08
C PRO A 106 7.33 14.93 2.07
N SER A 107 6.67 14.43 3.10
CA SER A 107 6.02 15.27 4.14
C SER A 107 6.97 16.24 4.85
N THR A 108 8.28 15.97 4.84
CA THR A 108 9.32 16.83 5.42
C THR A 108 9.57 18.12 4.65
N TRP A 109 9.18 18.18 3.37
CA TRP A 109 9.35 19.36 2.51
C TRP A 109 8.15 20.31 2.60
N LEU A 110 6.98 19.77 2.95
CA LEU A 110 5.76 20.57 3.07
C LEU A 110 5.83 21.62 4.19
N GLY A 111 5.86 22.90 3.83
CA GLY A 111 5.81 24.00 4.80
C GLY A 111 7.14 24.20 5.54
N ASP A 112 8.26 23.83 4.92
CA ASP A 112 9.60 23.95 5.49
C ASP A 112 10.23 25.35 5.29
N GLY A 113 9.52 26.23 4.58
CA GLY A 113 9.93 27.59 4.25
C GLY A 113 10.71 27.70 2.95
N GLN A 114 10.89 26.62 2.20
CA GLN A 114 11.40 26.62 0.82
C GLN A 114 10.27 26.30 -0.14
N CYS A 115 10.28 26.92 -1.33
CA CYS A 115 9.33 26.55 -2.36
C CYS A 115 9.80 25.29 -3.10
N ASP A 116 9.27 24.15 -2.71
CA ASP A 116 9.47 22.86 -3.34
C ASP A 116 8.45 22.64 -4.47
N LEU A 117 8.90 22.81 -5.71
CA LEU A 117 8.03 22.71 -6.90
C LEU A 117 7.32 21.34 -7.02
N GLY A 118 7.94 20.25 -6.54
CA GLY A 118 7.31 18.94 -6.48
C GLY A 118 6.14 18.85 -5.48
N CYS A 119 6.12 19.72 -4.48
CA CYS A 119 5.07 19.88 -3.48
C CYS A 119 4.06 20.99 -3.83
N ASN A 120 4.34 21.78 -4.87
CA ASN A 120 3.48 22.90 -5.29
C ASN A 120 2.26 22.45 -6.12
N VAL A 121 1.47 21.52 -5.59
CA VAL A 121 0.22 21.05 -6.20
C VAL A 121 -0.94 21.17 -5.22
N THR A 122 -2.16 21.19 -5.72
CA THR A 122 -3.36 21.38 -4.88
C THR A 122 -3.54 20.26 -3.85
N ALA A 123 -3.18 19.02 -4.19
CA ALA A 123 -3.19 17.89 -3.26
C ALA A 123 -2.26 18.09 -2.05
N CYS A 124 -1.20 18.88 -2.23
CA CYS A 124 -0.21 19.25 -1.23
C CYS A 124 -0.43 20.63 -0.61
N GLY A 125 -1.55 21.29 -0.93
CA GLY A 125 -1.84 22.64 -0.45
C GLY A 125 -0.83 23.69 -0.93
N PHE A 126 -0.29 23.52 -2.15
CA PHE A 126 0.73 24.40 -2.73
C PHE A 126 1.94 24.58 -1.81
N ASP A 127 2.53 23.44 -1.43
CA ASP A 127 3.66 23.37 -0.51
C ASP A 127 3.39 24.06 0.84
N LYS A 128 2.17 23.85 1.36
CA LYS A 128 1.62 24.53 2.54
C LYS A 128 1.77 26.06 2.55
N GLY A 129 1.90 26.67 1.37
CA GLY A 129 2.02 28.11 1.23
C GLY A 129 3.41 28.61 0.81
N ASP A 130 4.44 27.77 0.84
CA ASP A 130 5.83 28.21 0.63
C ASP A 130 6.09 28.71 -0.80
N CYS A 131 5.29 28.24 -1.77
CA CYS A 131 5.36 28.70 -3.16
C CYS A 131 4.41 29.85 -3.53
N VAL A 132 3.42 30.17 -2.67
CA VAL A 132 2.43 31.24 -2.92
C VAL A 132 2.64 32.45 -2.02
N ALA A 133 3.46 32.31 -0.97
CA ALA A 133 4.03 33.45 -0.28
C ALA A 133 4.95 34.19 -1.24
N ALA A 134 4.49 35.34 -1.73
CA ALA A 134 5.31 36.26 -2.50
C ALA A 134 6.63 36.50 -1.75
N TRP A 135 7.71 35.96 -2.33
CA TRP A 135 9.10 36.07 -1.92
C TRP A 135 9.45 37.45 -1.34
N LYS A 136 9.24 37.63 -0.04
CA LYS A 136 9.98 38.58 0.79
C LYS A 136 11.09 37.79 1.49
N HIS A 137 12.11 37.44 0.74
CA HIS A 137 13.40 37.11 1.33
C HIS A 137 14.43 38.17 0.99
N ASP A 138 14.34 39.29 1.71
CA ASP A 138 15.52 40.01 2.17
C ASP A 138 16.31 39.09 3.12
N GLY A 139 16.99 38.08 2.57
CA GLY A 139 18.24 37.53 3.09
C GLY A 139 18.28 36.90 4.49
N ARG A 140 17.21 36.41 5.10
CA ARG A 140 17.32 35.70 6.40
C ARG A 140 16.79 34.27 6.38
N SER A 141 17.71 33.36 6.10
CA SER A 141 17.71 32.01 6.66
C SER A 141 17.45 32.08 8.16
N SER A 142 16.46 31.35 8.67
CA SER A 142 16.29 31.10 10.11
C SER A 142 15.58 29.76 10.24
N LYS A 143 16.38 28.68 10.27
CA LYS A 143 16.77 28.00 11.52
C LYS A 143 15.60 27.22 12.13
N HIS A 144 15.80 25.91 12.22
CA HIS A 144 15.40 25.13 13.38
C HIS A 144 16.00 25.77 14.65
N GLU A 145 15.37 26.82 15.19
CA GLU A 145 15.61 27.27 16.56
C GLU A 145 14.41 26.83 17.37
N ARG A 146 14.59 25.67 18.01
CA ARG A 146 13.66 25.08 18.96
C ARG A 146 13.31 26.12 20.03
N ALA A 147 12.04 26.49 20.08
CA ALA A 147 11.49 27.25 21.20
C ALA A 147 11.72 26.46 22.50
N GLN A 148 12.56 27.00 23.39
CA GLN A 148 12.43 26.77 24.82
C GLN A 148 12.06 28.09 25.49
N ALA A 149 10.95 28.01 26.20
CA ALA A 149 10.23 29.10 26.81
C ALA A 149 10.82 29.53 28.18
N GLY A 150 10.54 30.78 28.55
CA GLY A 150 10.55 31.31 29.92
C GLY A 150 11.90 31.90 30.36
N GLY A 151 11.98 33.03 31.06
CA GLY A 151 11.00 33.91 31.68
C GLY A 151 11.75 35.10 32.29
N ALA A 152 11.03 36.20 32.52
CA ALA A 152 11.53 37.54 32.84
C ALA A 152 12.17 37.74 34.22
N ALA A 153 13.06 38.74 34.33
CA ALA A 153 13.26 39.71 35.43
C ALA A 153 14.58 40.48 35.14
N GLU A 154 14.54 41.69 34.57
CA GLU A 154 14.52 43.01 35.25
C GLU A 154 15.75 43.34 36.11
N GLY A 155 16.41 44.47 35.81
CA GLY A 155 16.99 45.35 36.84
C GLY A 155 18.50 45.59 36.84
N GLU A 156 18.92 46.59 36.05
CA GLU A 156 19.76 47.76 36.41
C GLU A 156 21.09 47.62 37.21
N ALA A 157 22.13 48.13 36.57
CA ALA A 157 23.33 48.81 37.04
C ALA A 157 23.55 49.09 38.54
N GLY A 158 24.79 48.80 38.97
CA GLY A 158 25.44 49.28 40.20
C GLY A 158 26.88 48.81 40.26
#